data_AF-A0A0C3DL62-F1
#
_entry.id   AF-A0A0C3DL62-F1
#
_cell.length_a   1.000
_cell.length_b   1.000
_cell.length_c   1.000
_cell.angle_alpha   90.00
_cell.angle_beta   90.00
_cell.angle_gamma   90.00
#
_symmetry.space_group_name_H-M   'P 1'
#
loop_
_entity.id
_entity.type
_entity.pdbx_description
1 polymer ?
#
loop_
_entity_poly.entity_id
_entity_poly.type
_entity_poly.pdbx_seq_one_letter_code
_entity_poly.pdbx_strand_id
1 'polypeptide(L)'
;MKCITSVALLSTLLSLGTACSTESNFVVTFYGYPDNSPPGPGTAHNCGGRNYIAGGTGTYSNPLTMATAPGEFNVCEIIYLPLLTKYVRYEDDCAQCITDHNNGQNHIDIWTGSSTVNGGQNQINCEDNLTLGGKYSIVRNPPTNYGVNTAPLFVAPNTCNTQDVYPSNPAHC
;
A
#
# COMPACT_ATOMS: atom_id res chain seq x y z
N MET A 1 60.36 -23.49 17.56
CA MET A 1 59.26 -23.34 16.59
C MET A 1 57.97 -23.17 17.39
N LYS A 2 57.38 -21.97 17.40
CA LYS A 2 56.17 -21.66 18.18
C LYS A 2 54.98 -21.73 17.23
N CYS A 3 54.16 -22.77 17.37
CA CYS A 3 52.95 -22.95 16.59
C CYS A 3 51.84 -22.11 17.23
N ILE A 4 51.47 -21.01 16.57
CA ILE A 4 50.36 -20.15 17.01
C ILE A 4 49.11 -20.70 16.31
N THR A 5 48.25 -21.37 17.08
CA THR A 5 46.93 -21.79 16.63
C THR A 5 45.99 -20.59 16.64
N SER A 6 45.70 -20.05 15.47
CA SER A 6 44.65 -19.04 15.28
C SER A 6 43.28 -19.70 15.35
N VAL A 7 42.48 -19.31 16.36
CA VAL A 7 41.06 -19.66 16.45
C VAL A 7 40.28 -18.64 15.62
N ALA A 8 39.70 -19.08 14.50
CA ALA A 8 38.79 -18.27 13.71
C ALA A 8 37.40 -18.31 14.37
N LEU A 9 36.96 -17.19 14.96
CA LEU A 9 35.56 -17.01 15.35
C LEU A 9 34.71 -16.75 14.10
N LEU A 10 33.85 -17.69 13.73
CA LEU A 10 32.78 -17.46 12.76
C LEU A 10 31.63 -16.73 13.48
N SER A 11 31.50 -15.43 13.24
CA SER A 11 30.34 -14.64 13.67
C SER A 11 29.21 -14.84 12.65
N THR A 12 28.25 -15.73 12.95
CA THR A 12 27.00 -15.82 12.16
C THR A 12 26.13 -14.60 12.47
N LEU A 13 26.08 -13.66 11.54
CA LEU A 13 25.09 -12.57 11.53
C LEU A 13 23.71 -13.18 11.20
N LEU A 14 22.88 -13.37 12.21
CA LEU A 14 21.45 -13.67 12.03
C LEU A 14 20.76 -12.38 11.57
N SER A 15 20.34 -12.33 10.30
CA SER A 15 19.43 -11.28 9.83
C SER A 15 18.07 -11.47 10.50
N LEU A 16 17.80 -10.67 11.52
CA LEU A 16 16.47 -10.56 12.12
C LEU A 16 15.57 -9.82 11.13
N GLY A 17 14.93 -10.55 10.22
CA GLY A 17 13.80 -10.01 9.49
C GLY A 17 12.68 -9.67 10.47
N THR A 18 12.09 -8.49 10.35
CA THR A 18 10.89 -8.13 11.11
C THR A 18 9.82 -9.18 10.83
N ALA A 19 9.28 -9.81 11.88
CA ALA A 19 8.25 -10.81 11.71
C ALA A 19 6.98 -10.18 11.12
N CYS A 20 6.30 -10.93 10.25
CA CYS A 20 4.98 -10.58 9.75
C CYS A 20 4.01 -10.37 10.92
N SER A 21 3.17 -9.33 10.83
CA SER A 21 2.11 -9.06 11.81
C SER A 21 0.81 -8.65 11.13
N THR A 22 -0.31 -8.99 11.76
CA THR A 22 -1.64 -8.53 11.35
C THR A 22 -2.10 -7.39 12.24
N GLU A 23 -2.59 -6.30 11.64
CA GLU A 23 -3.18 -5.17 12.36
C GLU A 23 -4.61 -4.94 11.87
N SER A 24 -5.48 -4.42 12.73
CA SER A 24 -6.90 -4.19 12.45
C SER A 24 -7.28 -2.73 12.62
N ASN A 25 -8.56 -2.41 12.37
CA ASN A 25 -9.16 -1.09 12.59
C ASN A 25 -8.75 0.02 11.60
N PHE A 26 -8.35 -0.35 10.39
CA PHE A 26 -8.07 0.61 9.31
C PHE A 26 -9.33 1.05 8.60
N VAL A 27 -9.51 2.37 8.42
CA VAL A 27 -10.35 2.90 7.34
C VAL A 27 -9.58 2.73 6.04
N VAL A 28 -10.29 2.29 4.99
CA VAL A 28 -9.74 2.21 3.65
C VAL A 28 -10.66 2.99 2.71
N THR A 29 -10.11 4.03 2.11
CA THR A 29 -10.74 4.80 1.02
C THR A 29 -9.92 4.65 -0.25
N PHE A 30 -10.36 5.34 -1.30
CA PHE A 30 -9.76 5.30 -2.61
C PHE A 30 -9.62 6.72 -3.16
N TYR A 31 -8.56 6.94 -3.92
CA TYR A 31 -8.29 8.21 -4.60
C TYR A 31 -7.72 7.96 -6.00
N GLY A 32 -7.57 9.03 -6.79
CA GLY A 32 -7.14 8.91 -8.15
C GLY A 32 -6.55 10.17 -8.73
N TYR A 33 -6.33 10.14 -10.04
CA TYR A 33 -5.80 11.27 -10.79
C TYR A 33 -6.64 12.56 -10.59
N PRO A 34 -7.99 12.53 -10.68
CA PRO A 34 -8.77 13.76 -10.71
C PRO A 34 -8.78 14.53 -9.39
N ASP A 35 -8.69 13.83 -8.26
CA ASP A 35 -8.87 14.37 -6.91
C ASP A 35 -7.58 14.40 -6.08
N ASN A 36 -6.51 13.75 -6.55
CA ASN A 36 -5.17 14.02 -6.04
C ASN A 36 -4.86 15.53 -6.10
N SER A 37 -4.04 16.04 -5.18
CA SER A 37 -3.88 17.48 -4.96
C SER A 37 -2.41 17.93 -5.09
N PRO A 38 -2.01 18.60 -6.19
CA PRO A 38 -2.83 18.95 -7.37
C PRO A 38 -3.19 17.74 -8.24
N PRO A 39 -4.23 17.84 -9.11
CA PRO A 39 -4.67 16.73 -9.95
C PRO A 39 -3.54 16.20 -10.82
N GLY A 40 -3.29 14.90 -10.72
CA GLY A 40 -2.07 14.31 -11.24
C GLY A 40 -1.74 12.97 -10.62
N PRO A 41 -0.72 12.29 -11.14
CA PRO A 41 -0.23 11.05 -10.58
C PRO A 41 0.89 11.29 -9.57
N GLY A 42 1.15 12.53 -9.15
CA GLY A 42 2.27 12.86 -8.29
C GLY A 42 2.13 12.22 -6.91
N THR A 43 3.23 11.81 -6.31
CA THR A 43 3.28 11.33 -4.92
C THR A 43 4.25 12.14 -4.07
N ALA A 44 4.02 12.22 -2.76
CA ALA A 44 4.91 12.91 -1.82
C ALA A 44 6.31 12.29 -1.72
N HIS A 45 6.41 10.96 -1.84
CA HIS A 45 7.64 10.20 -1.60
C HIS A 45 8.11 9.44 -2.85
N ASN A 46 9.43 9.35 -3.04
CA ASN A 46 10.04 8.53 -4.09
C ASN A 46 10.63 7.26 -3.50
N CYS A 47 9.93 6.16 -3.71
CA CYS A 47 10.27 4.84 -3.19
C CYS A 47 11.05 3.97 -4.18
N GLY A 48 11.71 4.61 -5.15
CA GLY A 48 12.41 3.93 -6.24
C GLY A 48 11.46 3.35 -7.28
N GLY A 49 11.93 3.32 -8.53
CA GLY A 49 11.25 2.69 -9.65
C GLY A 49 10.16 3.51 -10.35
N ARG A 50 9.61 4.56 -9.72
CA ARG A 50 8.50 5.36 -10.30
C ARG A 50 8.67 6.87 -10.29
N ASN A 51 9.75 7.42 -9.71
CA ASN A 51 10.07 8.86 -9.77
C ASN A 51 8.91 9.79 -9.38
N TYR A 52 8.35 9.61 -8.17
CA TYR A 52 7.21 10.38 -7.65
C TYR A 52 5.91 10.22 -8.44
N ILE A 53 5.67 9.02 -9.00
CA ILE A 53 4.47 8.70 -9.79
C ILE A 53 3.72 7.52 -9.17
N ALA A 54 2.43 7.74 -8.88
CA ALA A 54 1.48 6.76 -8.40
C ALA A 54 1.23 5.65 -9.43
N GLY A 55 0.73 4.49 -8.98
CA GLY A 55 0.40 3.37 -9.85
C GLY A 55 0.73 2.03 -9.21
N GLY A 56 1.24 1.10 -10.00
CA GLY A 56 1.58 -0.24 -9.55
C GLY A 56 0.44 -1.24 -9.80
N THR A 57 0.76 -2.52 -9.73
CA THR A 57 -0.18 -3.61 -10.06
C THR A 57 -0.71 -4.31 -8.82
N GLY A 58 -0.08 -4.08 -7.66
CA GLY A 58 -0.40 -4.76 -6.42
C GLY A 58 0.40 -6.04 -6.17
N THR A 59 1.45 -6.31 -6.96
CA THR A 59 2.43 -7.37 -6.67
C THR A 59 3.46 -6.88 -5.66
N TYR A 60 4.18 -7.77 -4.96
CA TYR A 60 5.22 -7.35 -4.02
C TYR A 60 6.33 -6.51 -4.68
N SER A 61 6.73 -6.87 -5.90
CA SER A 61 7.75 -6.13 -6.67
C SER A 61 7.23 -4.86 -7.34
N ASN A 62 5.91 -4.72 -7.48
CA ASN A 62 5.26 -3.56 -8.08
C ASN A 62 3.98 -3.22 -7.30
N PRO A 63 4.14 -2.79 -6.03
CA PRO A 63 3.03 -2.58 -5.12
C PRO A 63 2.19 -1.38 -5.58
N LEU A 64 0.90 -1.46 -5.33
CA LEU A 64 -0.02 -0.37 -5.62
C LEU A 64 0.26 0.81 -4.68
N THR A 65 0.19 2.03 -5.19
CA THR A 65 0.39 3.24 -4.38
C THR A 65 -0.67 3.37 -3.31
N MET A 66 -0.22 3.65 -2.09
CA MET A 66 -1.05 3.98 -0.94
C MET A 66 -0.63 5.35 -0.40
N ALA A 67 -1.63 6.14 -0.06
CA ALA A 67 -1.48 7.34 0.75
C ALA A 67 -1.88 7.08 2.20
N THR A 68 -1.24 7.76 3.15
CA THR A 68 -1.57 7.69 4.60
C THR A 68 -1.05 8.93 5.34
N ALA A 69 -1.11 8.94 6.67
CA ALA A 69 -0.51 9.98 7.49
C ALA A 69 0.99 9.73 7.73
N PRO A 70 1.86 10.75 7.67
CA PRO A 70 3.24 10.63 8.12
C PRO A 70 3.33 10.12 9.55
N GLY A 71 4.08 9.04 9.74
CA GLY A 71 4.25 8.38 11.05
C GLY A 71 3.32 7.18 11.29
N GLU A 72 2.24 7.02 10.50
CA GLU A 72 1.38 5.83 10.57
C GLU A 72 2.11 4.58 10.03
N PHE A 73 2.89 4.78 8.96
CA PHE A 73 3.77 3.79 8.35
C PHE A 73 5.15 4.40 8.08
N ASN A 74 6.17 3.57 7.92
CA ASN A 74 7.46 4.04 7.43
C ASN A 74 7.33 4.40 5.94
N VAL A 75 7.95 5.50 5.52
CA VAL A 75 8.00 5.88 4.10
C VAL A 75 8.53 4.69 3.29
N CYS A 76 7.84 4.35 2.20
CA CYS A 76 8.11 3.21 1.33
C CYS A 76 7.85 1.81 1.93
N GLU A 77 7.21 1.72 3.10
CA GLU A 77 6.78 0.46 3.67
C GLU A 77 5.79 -0.25 2.75
N ILE A 78 6.03 -1.55 2.51
CA ILE A 78 5.13 -2.43 1.77
C ILE A 78 4.30 -3.22 2.79
N ILE A 79 2.99 -3.13 2.66
CA ILE A 79 2.03 -3.96 3.41
C ILE A 79 1.21 -4.79 2.43
N TYR A 80 0.54 -5.81 2.93
CA TYR A 80 -0.48 -6.52 2.17
C TYR A 80 -1.86 -6.15 2.69
N LEU A 81 -2.76 -5.86 1.75
CA LEU A 81 -4.13 -5.46 2.00
C LEU A 81 -5.08 -6.59 1.54
N PRO A 82 -5.50 -7.49 2.45
CA PRO A 82 -6.41 -8.59 2.14
C PRO A 82 -7.71 -8.15 1.47
N LEU A 83 -8.22 -6.96 1.85
CA LEU A 83 -9.39 -6.32 1.25
C LEU A 83 -9.29 -6.25 -0.28
N LEU A 84 -8.09 -6.07 -0.84
CA LEU A 84 -7.88 -5.99 -2.28
C LEU A 84 -7.13 -7.19 -2.85
N THR A 85 -6.62 -8.08 -2.00
CA THR A 85 -5.67 -9.12 -2.41
C THR A 85 -4.47 -8.49 -3.14
N LYS A 86 -3.87 -7.43 -2.57
CA LYS A 86 -2.78 -6.66 -3.18
C LYS A 86 -1.74 -6.26 -2.13
N TYR A 87 -0.50 -6.13 -2.58
CA TYR A 87 0.51 -5.37 -1.87
C TYR A 87 0.36 -3.89 -2.19
N VAL A 88 0.44 -3.05 -1.16
CA VAL A 88 0.43 -1.59 -1.30
C VAL A 88 1.67 -0.98 -0.65
N ARG A 89 2.10 0.18 -1.12
CA ARG A 89 3.30 0.87 -0.64
C ARG A 89 3.00 2.30 -0.28
N TYR A 90 3.42 2.72 0.92
CA TYR A 90 3.29 4.11 1.36
C TYR A 90 4.21 5.00 0.51
N GLU A 91 3.59 5.77 -0.38
CA GLU A 91 4.29 6.64 -1.32
C GLU A 91 3.76 8.07 -1.31
N ASP A 92 2.59 8.31 -0.74
CA ASP A 92 1.90 9.58 -0.82
C ASP A 92 1.22 9.97 0.49
N ASP A 93 0.95 11.25 0.70
CA ASP A 93 0.32 11.73 1.94
C ASP A 93 -1.12 12.15 1.68
N CYS A 94 -2.05 11.83 2.58
CA CYS A 94 -3.46 12.24 2.47
C CYS A 94 -3.90 13.12 3.65
N ALA A 95 -4.51 14.27 3.35
CA ALA A 95 -4.92 15.26 4.34
C ALA A 95 -5.98 14.72 5.33
N GLN A 96 -6.95 13.95 4.83
CA GLN A 96 -7.94 13.31 5.69
C GLN A 96 -7.30 12.25 6.59
N CYS A 97 -6.38 11.44 6.06
CA CYS A 97 -5.65 10.46 6.86
C CYS A 97 -4.83 11.11 7.98
N ILE A 98 -4.17 12.24 7.71
CA ILE A 98 -3.45 13.02 8.73
C ILE A 98 -4.41 13.45 9.85
N THR A 99 -5.59 13.94 9.48
CA THR A 99 -6.60 14.37 10.46
C THR A 99 -7.08 13.18 11.30
N ASP A 100 -7.36 12.04 10.66
CA ASP A 100 -7.81 10.83 11.32
C ASP A 100 -6.73 10.24 12.24
N HIS A 101 -5.47 10.20 11.78
CA HIS A 101 -4.35 9.71 12.55
C HIS A 101 -4.11 10.54 13.82
N ASN A 102 -4.19 11.88 13.71
CA ASN A 102 -4.12 12.78 14.86
C ASN A 102 -5.25 12.55 15.87
N ASN A 103 -6.38 11.97 15.43
CA ASN A 103 -7.50 11.58 16.26
C ASN A 103 -7.47 10.09 16.68
N GLY A 104 -6.36 9.39 16.44
CA GLY A 104 -6.17 7.98 16.81
C GLY A 104 -6.84 6.97 15.88
N GLN A 105 -7.22 7.38 14.67
CA GLN A 105 -7.83 6.53 13.66
C GLN A 105 -6.84 6.23 12.52
N ASN A 106 -6.54 4.95 12.34
CA ASN A 106 -5.73 4.50 11.22
C ASN A 106 -6.50 4.61 9.89
N HIS A 107 -5.87 5.18 8.87
CA HIS A 107 -6.51 5.47 7.58
C HIS A 107 -5.48 5.37 6.44
N ILE A 108 -5.80 4.51 5.47
CA ILE A 108 -5.07 4.39 4.22
C ILE A 108 -5.99 4.70 3.04
N ASP A 109 -5.43 5.35 2.03
CA ASP A 109 -6.15 5.78 0.84
C ASP A 109 -5.46 5.20 -0.41
N ILE A 110 -6.21 4.47 -1.24
CA ILE A 110 -5.62 3.58 -2.26
C ILE A 110 -5.79 4.14 -3.67
N TRP A 111 -4.69 4.23 -4.40
CA TRP A 111 -4.69 4.71 -5.78
C TRP A 111 -5.49 3.78 -6.71
N THR A 112 -6.47 4.31 -7.44
CA THR A 112 -7.41 3.50 -8.23
C THR A 112 -7.01 3.27 -9.68
N GLY A 113 -6.25 4.20 -10.27
CA GLY A 113 -6.31 4.41 -11.72
C GLY A 113 -4.97 4.49 -12.45
N SER A 114 -5.00 5.14 -13.60
CA SER A 114 -3.85 5.30 -14.48
C SER A 114 -3.02 6.52 -14.08
N SER A 115 -1.70 6.41 -14.15
CA SER A 115 -0.78 7.54 -13.98
C SER A 115 -0.75 8.50 -15.17
N THR A 116 -1.39 8.14 -16.28
CA THR A 116 -1.35 8.92 -17.54
C THR A 116 -2.72 9.34 -18.03
N VAL A 117 -3.80 8.86 -17.43
CA VAL A 117 -5.18 9.13 -17.86
C VAL A 117 -5.97 9.65 -16.68
N ASN A 118 -6.46 10.89 -16.80
CA ASN A 118 -7.44 11.45 -15.87
C ASN A 118 -8.83 10.88 -16.20
N GLY A 119 -9.39 10.07 -15.31
CA GLY A 119 -10.72 9.48 -15.48
C GLY A 119 -11.89 10.43 -15.16
N GLY A 120 -11.60 11.63 -14.64
CA GLY A 120 -12.60 12.64 -14.27
C GLY A 120 -13.63 12.11 -13.28
N GLN A 121 -14.87 12.58 -13.41
CA GLN A 121 -15.95 12.22 -12.48
C GLN A 121 -16.25 10.71 -12.43
N ASN A 122 -16.00 9.96 -13.52
CA ASN A 122 -16.22 8.51 -13.50
C ASN A 122 -15.24 7.79 -12.57
N GLN A 123 -14.02 8.33 -12.43
CA GLN A 123 -13.04 7.80 -11.49
C GLN A 123 -13.41 8.17 -10.06
N ILE A 124 -13.86 9.41 -9.82
CA ILE A 124 -14.38 9.84 -8.51
C ILE A 124 -15.56 8.96 -8.07
N ASN A 125 -16.52 8.73 -8.96
CA ASN A 125 -17.64 7.84 -8.65
C ASN A 125 -17.18 6.39 -8.39
N CYS A 126 -16.06 5.97 -8.98
CA CYS A 126 -15.49 4.64 -8.70
C CYS A 126 -14.86 4.59 -7.30
N GLU A 127 -14.11 5.63 -6.92
CA GLU A 127 -13.53 5.78 -5.57
C GLU A 127 -14.62 5.70 -4.49
N ASP A 128 -15.73 6.41 -4.68
CA ASP A 128 -16.90 6.35 -3.79
C ASP A 128 -17.48 4.93 -3.69
N ASN A 129 -17.64 4.23 -4.83
CA ASN A 129 -18.21 2.88 -4.87
C ASN A 129 -17.28 1.81 -4.28
N LEU A 130 -15.96 2.00 -4.35
CA LEU A 130 -14.96 1.12 -3.74
C LEU A 130 -14.88 1.34 -2.23
N THR A 131 -15.26 2.53 -1.74
CA THR A 131 -15.29 2.87 -0.31
C THR A 131 -16.51 2.29 0.39
N LEU A 132 -16.42 1.01 0.78
CA LEU A 132 -17.54 0.26 1.38
C LEU A 132 -17.90 0.67 2.82
N GLY A 133 -17.13 1.58 3.43
CA GLY A 133 -17.19 1.86 4.86
C GLY A 133 -16.67 0.70 5.71
N GLY A 134 -16.69 0.84 7.03
CA GLY A 134 -16.23 -0.20 7.96
C GLY A 134 -14.74 -0.10 8.33
N LYS A 135 -14.20 -1.19 8.89
CA LYS A 135 -12.84 -1.29 9.41
C LYS A 135 -12.20 -2.60 8.96
N TYR A 136 -10.97 -2.51 8.45
CA TYR A 136 -10.30 -3.64 7.81
C TYR A 136 -8.99 -3.99 8.50
N SER A 137 -8.51 -5.20 8.22
CA SER A 137 -7.21 -5.68 8.68
C SER A 137 -6.18 -5.63 7.55
N ILE A 138 -4.93 -5.41 7.92
CA ILE A 138 -3.76 -5.38 7.03
C ILE A 138 -2.69 -6.33 7.55
N VAL A 139 -1.69 -6.59 6.72
CA VAL A 139 -0.51 -7.38 7.09
C VAL A 139 0.75 -6.53 6.90
N ARG A 140 1.45 -6.22 7.98
CA ARG A 140 2.78 -5.58 7.94
C ARG A 140 3.88 -6.62 7.81
N ASN A 141 4.98 -6.23 7.17
CA ASN A 141 6.10 -7.13 6.83
C ASN A 141 5.62 -8.46 6.21
N PRO A 142 4.72 -8.42 5.20
CA PRO A 142 4.12 -9.62 4.66
C PRO A 142 5.17 -10.51 3.95
N PRO A 143 4.98 -11.84 3.91
CA PRO A 143 5.66 -12.70 2.95
C PRO A 143 5.50 -12.16 1.52
N THR A 144 6.47 -12.41 0.65
CA THR A 144 6.49 -11.84 -0.71
C THR A 144 5.70 -12.67 -1.74
N ASN A 145 5.09 -13.76 -1.30
CA ASN A 145 4.49 -14.81 -2.13
C ASN A 145 2.98 -14.99 -1.93
N TYR A 146 2.28 -14.00 -1.37
CA TYR A 146 0.82 -14.05 -1.31
C TYR A 146 0.20 -14.02 -2.70
N GLY A 147 -0.99 -14.62 -2.81
CA GLY A 147 -1.82 -14.46 -3.99
C GLY A 147 -2.13 -12.99 -4.22
N VAL A 148 -2.23 -12.58 -5.49
CA VAL A 148 -2.48 -11.19 -5.85
C VAL A 148 -3.56 -11.12 -6.93
N ASN A 149 -4.50 -10.19 -6.76
CA ASN A 149 -5.35 -9.73 -7.85
C ASN A 149 -4.66 -8.54 -8.49
N THR A 150 -4.22 -8.65 -9.75
CA THR A 150 -3.55 -7.56 -10.47
C THR A 150 -4.50 -6.72 -11.33
N ALA A 151 -5.81 -7.00 -11.30
CA ALA A 151 -6.79 -6.19 -12.01
C ALA A 151 -6.73 -4.73 -11.52
N PRO A 152 -6.77 -3.73 -12.43
CA PRO A 152 -6.88 -2.32 -12.04
C PRO A 152 -8.20 -2.07 -11.30
N LEU A 153 -8.24 -1.13 -10.35
CA LEU A 153 -9.49 -0.79 -9.66
C LEU A 153 -10.41 0.08 -10.53
N PHE A 154 -9.82 0.97 -11.30
CA PHE A 154 -10.50 1.78 -12.32
C PHE A 154 -9.79 1.70 -13.67
N VAL A 155 -10.57 1.53 -14.74
CA VAL A 155 -10.12 1.66 -16.12
C VAL A 155 -10.97 2.71 -16.83
N ALA A 156 -10.32 3.79 -17.24
CA ALA A 156 -10.96 4.83 -18.04
C ALA A 156 -11.54 4.24 -19.34
N PRO A 157 -12.70 4.71 -19.81
CA PRO A 157 -13.40 5.90 -19.30
C PRO A 157 -14.35 5.64 -18.12
N ASN A 158 -14.76 4.40 -17.83
CA ASN A 158 -15.92 4.15 -16.94
C ASN A 158 -15.98 2.75 -16.29
N THR A 159 -14.94 1.93 -16.37
CA THR A 159 -14.96 0.60 -15.75
C THR A 159 -14.47 0.71 -14.31
N CYS A 160 -15.34 0.41 -13.35
CA CYS A 160 -15.03 0.35 -11.94
C CYS A 160 -15.14 -1.10 -11.46
N ASN A 161 -14.04 -1.66 -10.95
CA ASN A 161 -13.94 -3.06 -10.61
C ASN A 161 -14.30 -3.32 -9.14
N THR A 162 -15.53 -3.00 -8.74
CA THR A 162 -16.01 -3.18 -7.36
C THR A 162 -16.08 -4.64 -6.92
N GLN A 163 -16.16 -5.58 -7.87
CA GLN A 163 -16.08 -7.02 -7.61
C GLN A 163 -14.71 -7.47 -7.10
N ASP A 164 -13.67 -6.64 -7.25
CA ASP A 164 -12.29 -6.94 -6.83
C ASP A 164 -11.97 -6.40 -5.43
N VAL A 165 -13.02 -6.14 -4.63
CA VAL A 165 -12.96 -5.80 -3.21
C VAL A 165 -13.56 -6.95 -2.40
N TYR A 166 -12.83 -7.40 -1.38
CA TYR A 166 -13.14 -8.60 -0.60
C TYR A 166 -13.20 -8.30 0.91
N PRO A 167 -14.31 -7.71 1.41
CA PRO A 167 -14.45 -7.28 2.81
C PRO A 167 -14.23 -8.38 3.85
N SER A 168 -14.48 -9.64 3.47
CA SER A 168 -14.38 -10.81 4.31
C SER A 168 -13.01 -11.52 4.25
N ASN A 169 -12.07 -11.05 3.43
CA ASN A 169 -10.76 -11.67 3.33
C ASN A 169 -9.97 -11.50 4.65
N PRO A 170 -9.50 -12.60 5.27
CA PRO A 170 -8.76 -12.51 6.51
C PRO A 170 -7.31 -12.06 6.29
N ALA A 171 -6.80 -11.20 7.18
CA ALA A 171 -5.37 -10.98 7.32
C ALA A 171 -4.72 -12.22 7.93
N HIS A 172 -3.54 -12.58 7.42
CA HIS A 172 -2.76 -13.69 7.95
C HIS A 172 -1.27 -13.45 7.75
N CYS A 173 -0.52 -14.14 8.60
CA CYS A 173 0.89 -14.51 8.51
C CYS A 173 0.90 -16.05 8.61
#